data_AF-B2TVF9-F1
#
_entry.id   AF-B2TVF9-F1
#
_cell.length_a   1.000
_cell.length_b   1.000
_cell.length_c   1.000
_cell.angle_alpha   90.00
_cell.angle_beta   90.00
_cell.angle_gamma   90.00
#
_symmetry.space_group_name_H-M   'P 1'
#
loop_
_entity.id
_entity.type
_entity.pdbx_description
1 polymer ?
#
loop_
_entity_poly.entity_id
_entity_poly.type
_entity_poly.pdbx_seq_one_letter_code
_entity_poly.pdbx_strand_id
1 'polypeptide(L)'
;MNKKSLWKLILILAIPCIIGFMPAPAGLSELAWVLFGIYLAAIVGLVIKPFPEPVVLLIAVAASMVVVGNLSDGAFKTTAVLSGYSSGTTWLVFSALVMTPTY
;
A
#
# COMPACT_ATOMS: atom_id res chain seq x y z
N MET A 1 -3.01 -16.31 -18.20
CA MET A 1 -2.37 -15.01 -17.86
C MET A 1 -1.41 -14.60 -18.96
N ASN A 2 -1.55 -13.38 -19.49
CA ASN A 2 -0.71 -12.88 -20.59
C ASN A 2 0.72 -12.59 -20.05
N LYS A 3 1.76 -13.20 -20.62
CA LYS A 3 3.16 -13.13 -20.11
C LYS A 3 3.65 -11.69 -19.88
N LYS A 4 3.12 -10.72 -20.63
CA LYS A 4 3.46 -9.28 -20.52
C LYS A 4 3.01 -8.63 -19.20
N SER A 5 1.93 -9.11 -18.58
CA SER A 5 1.44 -8.56 -17.29
C SER A 5 2.19 -9.18 -16.10
N LEU A 6 2.59 -10.45 -16.22
CA LEU A 6 3.28 -11.17 -15.13
C LEU A 6 4.62 -10.53 -14.74
N TRP A 7 5.40 -10.07 -15.72
CA TRP A 7 6.69 -9.42 -15.45
C TRP A 7 6.53 -8.09 -14.69
N LYS A 8 5.46 -7.34 -14.95
CA LYS A 8 5.15 -6.09 -14.21
C LYS A 8 4.83 -6.38 -12.75
N LEU A 9 4.11 -7.46 -12.47
CA LEU A 9 3.79 -7.89 -11.10
C LEU A 9 5.03 -8.35 -10.35
N ILE A 10 5.92 -9.10 -11.02
CA ILE A 10 7.20 -9.51 -10.43
C ILE A 10 8.03 -8.28 -10.05
N LEU A 11 8.07 -7.26 -10.91
CA LEU A 11 8.82 -6.03 -10.63
C LEU A 11 8.26 -5.26 -9.42
N ILE A 12 6.94 -5.14 -9.31
CA ILE A 12 6.28 -4.47 -8.19
C ILE A 12 6.49 -5.25 -6.88
N LEU A 13 6.41 -6.59 -6.94
CA LEU A 13 6.63 -7.45 -5.77
C LEU A 13 8.11 -7.50 -5.36
N ALA A 14 9.04 -7.33 -6.30
CA ALA A 14 10.47 -7.35 -6.01
C ALA A 14 10.91 -6.20 -5.10
N ILE A 15 10.30 -5.01 -5.23
CA ILE A 15 10.65 -3.83 -4.43
C ILE A 15 10.52 -4.08 -2.91
N PRO A 16 9.35 -4.46 -2.36
CA PRO A 16 9.20 -4.68 -0.93
C PRO A 16 10.00 -5.91 -0.47
N CYS A 17 10.19 -6.93 -1.32
CA CYS A 17 11.06 -8.06 -1.00
C CYS A 17 12.51 -7.62 -0.80
N ILE A 18 13.08 -6.88 -1.76
CA ILE A 18 14.47 -6.40 -1.68
C ILE A 18 14.67 -5.50 -0.46
N ILE A 19 13.73 -4.59 -0.21
CA ILE A 19 13.77 -3.70 0.96
C ILE A 19 13.66 -4.49 2.26
N GLY A 20 12.76 -5.48 2.35
CA GLY A 20 12.62 -6.33 3.53
C GLY A 20 13.82 -7.25 3.80
N PHE A 21 14.59 -7.62 2.78
CA PHE A 21 15.83 -8.38 2.97
C PHE A 21 17.03 -7.50 3.37
N MET A 22 16.96 -6.18 3.13
CA MET A 22 17.99 -5.25 3.61
C MET A 22 17.70 -4.83 5.05
N PRO A 23 18.73 -4.80 5.93
CA PRO A 23 18.54 -4.35 7.30
C PRO A 23 18.09 -2.89 7.33
N ALA A 24 17.18 -2.56 8.24
CA ALA A 24 16.72 -1.20 8.41
C ALA A 24 17.91 -0.27 8.77
N PRO A 25 17.97 0.94 8.18
CA PRO A 25 19.00 1.90 8.52
C PRO A 25 18.89 2.34 9.99
N ALA A 26 20.03 2.70 10.59
CA ALA A 26 20.08 3.12 11.99
C ALA A 26 19.11 4.28 12.26
N GLY A 27 18.27 4.12 13.29
CA GLY A 27 17.25 5.10 13.67
C GLY A 27 15.85 4.85 13.08
N LEU A 28 15.67 3.82 12.24
CA LEU A 28 14.37 3.41 11.73
C LEU A 28 13.95 2.04 12.29
N SER A 29 12.68 1.89 12.68
CA SER A 29 12.17 0.59 13.10
C SER A 29 12.00 -0.36 11.91
N GLU A 30 12.19 -1.66 12.14
CA GLU A 30 12.04 -2.69 11.11
C GLU A 30 10.65 -2.67 10.48
N LEU A 31 9.59 -2.51 11.29
CA LEU A 31 8.23 -2.36 10.81
C LEU A 31 8.08 -1.16 9.87
N ALA A 32 8.63 0.00 10.24
CA ALA A 32 8.53 1.20 9.41
C ALA A 32 9.30 1.03 8.09
N TRP A 33 10.42 0.32 8.10
CA TRP A 33 11.22 0.02 6.92
C TRP A 33 10.49 -0.87 5.92
N VAL A 34 9.85 -1.94 6.40
CA VAL A 34 9.07 -2.84 5.52
C VAL A 34 7.82 -2.14 4.98
N LEU A 35 7.11 -1.36 5.82
CA LEU A 35 5.95 -0.57 5.37
C LEU A 35 6.36 0.49 4.33
N PHE A 36 7.53 1.11 4.48
CA PHE A 36 8.09 2.01 3.48
C PHE A 36 8.29 1.29 2.14
N GLY A 37 8.81 0.06 2.15
CA GLY A 37 8.95 -0.76 0.95
C GLY A 37 7.61 -1.05 0.25
N ILE A 38 6.57 -1.37 1.01
CA ILE A 38 5.21 -1.58 0.48
C ILE A 38 4.65 -0.28 -0.12
N TYR A 39 4.87 0.86 0.54
CA TYR A 39 4.45 2.17 0.04
C TYR A 39 5.12 2.51 -1.29
N LEU A 40 6.43 2.27 -1.42
CA LEU A 40 7.17 2.46 -2.67
C LEU A 40 6.64 1.54 -3.79
N ALA A 41 6.35 0.28 -3.45
CA ALA A 41 5.73 -0.68 -4.36
C ALA A 41 4.37 -0.19 -4.87
N ALA A 42 3.56 0.41 -4.00
CA ALA A 42 2.26 0.97 -4.36
C ALA A 42 2.41 2.13 -5.35
N ILE A 43 3.34 3.06 -5.11
CA ILE A 43 3.64 4.18 -6.03
C ILE A 43 4.04 3.63 -7.41
N VAL A 44 5.01 2.70 -7.44
CA VAL A 44 5.47 2.11 -8.71
C VAL A 44 4.33 1.34 -9.40
N GLY A 45 3.50 0.64 -8.64
CA GLY A 45 2.31 -0.04 -9.15
C GLY A 45 1.30 0.92 -9.77
N LEU A 46 1.06 2.09 -9.15
CA LEU A 46 0.19 3.12 -9.68
C LEU A 46 0.76 3.80 -10.94
N VAL A 47 2.08 3.90 -11.07
CA VAL A 47 2.73 4.44 -12.28
C VAL A 47 2.66 3.44 -13.44
N ILE A 48 2.96 2.16 -13.18
CA ILE A 48 2.99 1.10 -14.21
C ILE A 48 1.57 0.65 -14.62
N LYS A 49 0.59 0.86 -13.74
CA LYS A 49 -0.83 0.49 -13.89
C LYS A 49 -1.00 -0.95 -14.41
N PRO A 50 -0.53 -1.99 -13.66
CA PRO A 50 -0.76 -3.38 -14.05
C PRO A 50 -2.24 -3.77 -13.94
N PHE A 51 -2.98 -3.09 -13.06
CA PHE A 51 -4.38 -3.28 -12.70
C PHE A 51 -5.04 -1.91 -12.49
N PRO A 52 -6.37 -1.83 -12.35
CA PRO A 52 -7.05 -0.61 -11.91
C PRO A 52 -6.45 -0.07 -10.60
N GLU A 53 -6.36 1.26 -10.49
CA GLU A 53 -5.74 1.94 -9.34
C GLU A 53 -6.30 1.47 -7.98
N PRO A 54 -7.62 1.26 -7.79
CA PRO A 54 -8.16 0.76 -6.53
C PRO A 54 -7.63 -0.64 -6.16
N VAL A 55 -7.39 -1.51 -7.15
CA VAL A 55 -6.90 -2.87 -6.92
C VAL A 55 -5.47 -2.84 -6.40
N VAL A 56 -4.61 -2.00 -6.99
CA VAL A 56 -3.21 -1.84 -6.56
C VAL A 56 -3.15 -1.34 -5.12
N LEU A 57 -3.97 -0.34 -4.79
CA LEU A 57 -4.05 0.22 -3.44
C LEU A 57 -4.58 -0.80 -2.41
N LEU A 58 -5.63 -1.56 -2.75
CA LEU A 58 -6.16 -2.60 -1.86
C LEU A 58 -5.16 -3.72 -1.59
N ILE A 59 -4.37 -4.12 -2.59
CA ILE A 59 -3.28 -5.08 -2.40
C ILE A 59 -2.22 -4.53 -1.44
N ALA A 60 -1.84 -3.25 -1.59
CA ALA A 60 -0.88 -2.61 -0.69
C ALA A 60 -1.41 -2.50 0.75
N VAL A 61 -2.69 -2.19 0.92
CA VAL A 61 -3.37 -2.18 2.24
C VAL A 61 -3.37 -3.58 2.86
N ALA A 62 -3.72 -4.61 2.08
CA ALA A 62 -3.71 -6.00 2.55
C ALA A 62 -2.30 -6.46 2.96
N ALA A 63 -1.29 -6.15 2.14
CA ALA A 63 0.11 -6.46 2.47
C ALA A 63 0.57 -5.73 3.74
N SER A 64 0.20 -4.46 3.89
CA SER A 64 0.51 -3.67 5.09
C SER A 64 -0.14 -4.27 6.34
N MET A 65 -1.37 -4.78 6.23
CA MET A 65 -2.06 -5.46 7.32
C MET A 65 -1.34 -6.74 7.77
N VAL A 66 -0.84 -7.54 6.82
CA VAL A 66 -0.05 -8.73 7.13
C VAL A 66 1.26 -8.34 7.84
N VAL A 67 1.96 -7.32 7.34
CA VAL A 67 3.22 -6.86 7.95
C VAL A 67 2.99 -6.31 9.36
N VAL A 68 2.00 -5.43 9.56
CA VAL A 68 1.65 -4.93 10.90
C VAL A 68 1.23 -6.08 11.81
N GLY A 69 0.45 -7.05 11.34
CA GLY A 69 0.03 -8.19 12.17
C GLY A 69 1.18 -9.08 12.64
N ASN A 70 2.27 -9.17 11.87
CA ASN A 70 3.41 -10.03 12.18
C ASN A 70 4.57 -9.31 12.87
N LEU A 71 4.85 -8.04 12.51
CA LEU A 71 6.04 -7.31 12.98
C LEU A 71 5.74 -6.25 14.06
N SER A 72 4.46 -6.00 14.38
CA SER A 72 4.13 -4.94 15.34
C SER A 72 4.26 -5.34 16.80
N ASP A 73 4.42 -6.63 17.13
CA ASP A 73 4.46 -7.15 18.51
C ASP A 73 3.36 -6.56 19.43
N GLY A 74 2.18 -6.28 18.86
CA GLY A 74 1.05 -5.67 19.57
C GLY A 74 1.14 -4.14 19.76
N ALA A 75 2.22 -3.48 19.33
CA ALA A 75 2.35 -2.03 19.35
C ALA A 75 1.33 -1.33 18.42
N PHE A 76 0.95 -1.98 17.31
CA PHE A 76 -0.03 -1.47 16.37
C PHE A 76 -1.15 -2.48 16.11
N LYS A 77 -2.39 -2.02 16.20
CA LYS A 77 -3.54 -2.83 15.78
C LYS A 77 -3.58 -2.90 14.26
N THR A 78 -3.89 -4.06 13.70
CA THR A 78 -4.10 -4.24 12.24
C THR A 78 -5.20 -3.33 11.70
N THR A 79 -6.17 -2.95 12.54
CA THR A 79 -7.22 -1.97 12.21
C THR A 79 -6.67 -0.56 11.95
N ALA A 80 -5.48 -0.21 12.47
CA ALA A 80 -4.87 1.09 12.21
C ALA A 80 -4.54 1.30 10.74
N VAL A 81 -4.31 0.22 9.97
CA VAL A 81 -4.06 0.27 8.52
C VAL A 81 -5.28 0.80 7.75
N LEU A 82 -6.48 0.62 8.31
CA LEU A 82 -7.74 1.10 7.71
C LEU A 82 -8.13 2.51 8.17
N SER A 83 -7.35 3.15 9.05
CA SER A 83 -7.67 4.47 9.60
C SER A 83 -7.89 5.56 8.54
N GLY A 84 -7.21 5.45 7.39
CA GLY A 84 -7.39 6.35 6.25
C GLY A 84 -8.82 6.35 5.68
N TYR A 85 -9.55 5.24 5.80
CA TYR A 85 -10.96 5.15 5.38
C TYR A 85 -11.92 5.88 6.34
N SER A 86 -11.47 6.21 7.55
CA SER A 86 -12.24 7.02 8.50
C SER A 86 -11.90 8.52 8.42
N SER A 87 -11.06 8.94 7.47
CA SER A 87 -10.63 10.33 7.35
C SER A 87 -11.77 11.25 6.91
N GLY A 88 -12.09 12.25 7.74
CA GLY A 88 -13.10 13.26 7.42
C GLY A 88 -12.80 14.00 6.13
N THR A 89 -11.54 14.35 5.86
CA THR A 89 -11.13 15.01 4.61
C THR A 89 -11.41 14.14 3.38
N THR A 90 -11.14 12.83 3.47
CA THR A 90 -11.43 11.89 2.37
C THR A 90 -12.94 11.83 2.09
N TRP A 91 -13.77 11.78 3.12
CA TRP A 91 -15.23 11.76 2.98
C TRP A 91 -15.81 13.08 2.51
N LEU A 92 -15.19 14.22 2.85
CA LEU A 92 -15.56 15.53 2.32
C LEU A 92 -15.31 15.62 0.81
N VAL A 93 -14.14 15.16 0.34
CA VAL A 93 -13.82 15.10 -1.09
C VAL A 93 -14.78 14.16 -1.82
N PHE A 94 -15.04 12.97 -1.26
CA PHE A 94 -16.01 12.02 -1.83
C PHE A 94 -17.41 12.64 -1.95
N SER A 95 -17.91 13.28 -0.88
CA SER A 95 -19.22 13.94 -0.88
C SER A 95 -19.31 15.04 -1.94
N ALA A 96 -18.26 15.85 -2.09
CA ALA A 96 -18.20 16.89 -3.11
C ALA A 96 -18.32 16.30 -4.53
N LEU A 97 -17.59 15.22 -4.84
CA LEU A 97 -17.64 14.54 -6.14
C LEU A 97 -19.00 13.91 -6.44
N VAL A 98 -19.71 13.42 -5.41
CA VAL A 98 -21.06 12.84 -5.56
C VAL A 98 -22.12 13.92 -5.73
N MET A 99 -21.96 15.09 -5.07
CA MET A 99 -22.91 16.20 -5.15
C MET A 99 -22.75 17.04 -6.42
N THR A 100 -21.56 17.07 -7.03
CA THR A 100 -21.35 17.77 -8.31
C THR A 100 -22.20 17.12 -9.41
N PRO A 101 -23.15 17.85 -10.03
CA PRO A 101 -23.95 17.30 -11.11
C PRO A 101 -23.06 17.04 -12.34
N THR A 102 -23.12 15.83 -12.89
CA THR A 102 -22.51 15.51 -14.19
C THR A 102 -23.48 15.90 -15.30
N TYR A 103 -23.51 17.18 -15.69
CA TYR A 103 -24.06 17.62 -16.98
C TYR A 103 -23.16 18.69 -17.59
#